data_AF-E3MY59-F1
#
_entry.id   AF-E3MY59-F1
#
_cell.length_a   1.000
_cell.length_b   1.000
_cell.length_c   1.000
_cell.angle_alpha   90.00
_cell.angle_beta   90.00
_cell.angle_gamma   90.00
#
_symmetry.space_group_name_H-M   'P 1'
#
loop_
_entity.id
_entity.type
_entity.pdbx_description
1 polymer ?
#
loop_
_entity_poly.entity_id
_entity_poly.type
_entity_poly.pdbx_seq_one_letter_code
_entity_poly.pdbx_strand_id
1 'polypeptide(L)'
;MACTVAVEELIGQHYNDQLKELLADDPETHKELLKTLTRLRDEELHHHDTGIEHNGLKAPAYDALKWVIQTGCKGAIKIAEKI
;
A
#
# COMPACT_ATOMS: atom_id res chain seq x y z
N MET A 1 -0.71 13.01 -7.13
CA MET A 1 -0.80 12.56 -8.55
C MET A 1 -1.54 11.22 -8.60
N ALA A 2 -2.27 10.92 -9.68
CA ALA A 2 -3.11 9.73 -9.79
C ALA A 2 -2.38 8.38 -9.57
N CYS A 3 -1.25 8.16 -10.23
CA CYS A 3 -0.48 6.92 -10.06
C CYS A 3 0.02 6.74 -8.63
N THR A 4 0.41 7.84 -7.98
CA THR A 4 0.90 7.87 -6.59
C THR A 4 -0.19 7.43 -5.62
N VAL A 5 -1.41 7.99 -5.73
CA VAL A 5 -2.56 7.62 -4.89
C VAL A 5 -2.94 6.13 -5.06
N ALA A 6 -3.00 5.63 -6.29
CA ALA A 6 -3.39 4.25 -6.56
C ALA A 6 -2.37 3.20 -6.06
N VAL A 7 -1.08 3.54 -6.09
CA VAL A 7 0.01 2.67 -5.60
C VAL A 7 0.08 2.71 -4.07
N GLU A 8 0.02 3.90 -3.48
CA GLU A 8 0.13 4.10 -2.03
C GLU A 8 -1.07 3.53 -1.27
N GLU A 9 -2.27 3.53 -1.85
CA GLU A 9 -3.44 2.85 -1.26
C GLU A 9 -3.22 1.34 -1.12
N LEU A 10 -2.61 0.69 -2.12
CA LEU A 10 -2.28 -0.74 -2.05
C LEU A 10 -1.14 -1.02 -1.07
N ILE A 11 -0.10 -0.19 -1.09
CA ILE A 11 1.07 -0.37 -0.20
C ILE A 11 0.64 -0.16 1.26
N GLY A 12 -0.15 0.87 1.56
CA GLY A 12 -0.71 1.12 2.88
C GLY A 12 -1.60 -0.04 3.37
N GLN A 13 -2.44 -0.60 2.49
CA GLN A 13 -3.22 -1.81 2.80
C GLN A 13 -2.32 -3.01 3.10
N HIS A 14 -1.28 -3.22 2.30
CA HIS A 14 -0.34 -4.33 2.50
C HIS A 14 0.38 -4.25 3.84
N TYR A 15 0.91 -3.07 4.22
CA TYR A 15 1.53 -2.88 5.54
C TYR A 15 0.53 -3.06 6.68
N ASN A 16 -0.73 -2.66 6.49
CA ASN A 16 -1.76 -2.86 7.50
C ASN A 16 -2.09 -4.35 7.72
N ASP A 17 -2.09 -5.14 6.66
CA ASP A 17 -2.31 -6.59 6.77
C ASP A 17 -1.10 -7.31 7.39
N GLN A 18 0.14 -6.91 7.04
CA GLN A 18 1.35 -7.40 7.71
C GLN A 18 1.35 -7.08 9.22
N LEU A 19 0.91 -5.87 9.60
CA LEU A 19 0.77 -5.50 11.01
C LEU A 19 -0.22 -6.41 11.75
N LYS A 20 -1.37 -6.74 11.14
CA LYS A 20 -2.36 -7.64 11.75
C LYS A 20 -1.81 -9.04 11.94
N GLU A 21 -1.09 -9.58 10.96
CA GLU A 21 -0.48 -10.91 11.04
C GLU A 21 0.57 -10.97 12.16
N LEU A 22 1.47 -9.98 12.22
CA LEU A 22 2.52 -9.92 13.24
C LEU A 22 1.96 -9.68 14.65
N LEU A 23 0.86 -8.93 14.78
CA LEU A 23 0.14 -8.77 16.05
C LEU A 23 -0.58 -10.05 16.49
N ALA A 24 -1.02 -10.89 15.56
CA ALA A 24 -1.69 -12.15 15.86
C ALA A 24 -0.71 -13.29 16.19
N ASP A 25 0.53 -13.22 15.70
CA ASP A 25 1.59 -14.20 15.95
C ASP A 25 2.27 -13.98 17.31
N ASP A 26 3.17 -12.99 17.41
CA ASP A 26 3.86 -12.63 18.65
C ASP A 26 4.28 -11.14 18.65
N PRO A 27 3.46 -10.26 19.24
CA PRO A 27 3.71 -8.82 19.23
C PRO A 27 5.01 -8.39 19.92
N GLU A 28 5.46 -9.11 20.95
CA GLU A 28 6.66 -8.73 21.70
C GLU A 28 7.93 -9.12 20.96
N THR A 29 7.93 -10.30 20.32
CA THR A 29 9.06 -10.72 19.46
C THR A 29 9.19 -9.81 18.23
N HIS A 30 8.07 -9.34 17.67
CA HIS A 30 8.05 -8.54 16.44
C HIS A 30 7.99 -7.02 16.66
N LYS A 31 8.20 -6.54 17.89
CA LYS A 31 7.97 -5.14 18.30
C LYS A 31 8.69 -4.10 17.44
N GLU A 32 9.96 -4.33 17.10
CA GLU A 32 10.74 -3.42 16.26
C GLU A 32 10.26 -3.41 14.79
N LEU A 33 9.83 -4.57 14.30
CA LEU A 33 9.27 -4.71 12.96
C LEU A 33 7.88 -4.05 12.87
N LEU A 34 7.02 -4.27 13.87
CA LEU A 34 5.72 -3.61 14.02
C LEU A 34 5.87 -2.08 14.03
N LYS A 35 6.85 -1.55 14.78
CA LYS A 35 7.13 -0.11 14.82
C LYS A 35 7.56 0.43 13.45
N THR A 36 8.42 -0.31 12.75
CA THR A 36 8.89 0.06 11.41
C THR A 36 7.76 0.06 10.39
N LEU A 37 6.95 -1.01 10.35
CA LEU A 37 5.80 -1.14 9.46
C LEU A 37 4.73 -0.09 9.75
N THR A 38 4.52 0.27 11.02
CA THR A 38 3.60 1.34 11.41
C THR A 38 4.06 2.68 10.85
N ARG A 39 5.35 3.02 10.99
CA ARG A 39 5.91 4.27 10.43
C ARG A 39 5.76 4.31 8.91
N LEU A 40 6.11 3.22 8.22
CA LEU A 40 6.00 3.14 6.76
C LEU A 40 4.55 3.27 6.29
N ARG A 41 3.60 2.58 6.95
CA ARG A 41 2.17 2.72 6.67
C ARG A 41 1.70 4.17 6.80
N ASP A 42 2.13 4.87 7.86
CA ASP A 42 1.72 6.25 8.12
C ASP A 42 2.34 7.24 7.12
N GLU A 43 3.58 6.99 6.66
CA GLU A 43 4.21 7.75 5.58
C GLU A 43 3.47 7.60 4.24
N GLU A 44 3.04 6.38 3.90
CA GLU A 44 2.27 6.11 2.68
C GLU A 44 0.86 6.72 2.73
N LEU A 45 0.20 6.70 3.90
CA LEU A 45 -1.07 7.40 4.12
C LEU A 45 -0.94 8.91 3.92
N HIS A 46 0.15 9.50 4.43
CA HIS A 46 0.42 10.93 4.26
C HIS A 46 0.70 11.27 2.78
N HIS A 47 1.43 10.42 2.06
CA HIS A 47 1.63 10.59 0.62
C HIS A 47 0.32 10.45 -0.16
N HIS A 48 -0.54 9.49 0.21
CA HIS A 48 -1.84 9.28 -0.39
C HIS A 48 -2.74 10.51 -0.24
N ASP A 49 -2.83 11.06 0.98
CA ASP A 49 -3.63 12.26 1.28
C ASP A 49 -3.09 13.49 0.53
N THR A 50 -1.77 13.67 0.49
CA THR A 50 -1.11 14.71 -0.32
C THR A 50 -1.42 14.51 -1.81
N GLY A 51 -1.45 13.27 -2.27
CA GLY A 51 -1.75 12.88 -3.64
C GLY A 51 -3.20 13.17 -4.04
N ILE A 52 -4.14 13.05 -3.10
CA ILE A 52 -5.55 13.43 -3.23
C ILE A 52 -5.69 14.95 -3.30
N GLU A 53 -5.07 15.70 -2.38
CA GLU A 53 -5.10 17.18 -2.36
C GLU A 53 -4.54 17.78 -3.66
N HIS A 54 -3.52 17.15 -4.26
CA HIS A 54 -2.95 17.57 -5.54
C HIS A 54 -3.74 17.06 -6.78
N ASN A 55 -5.08 17.03 -6.70
CA ASN A 55 -5.99 16.62 -7.78
C ASN A 55 -5.72 15.21 -8.36
N GLY A 56 -5.14 14.28 -7.59
CA GLY A 56 -4.89 12.90 -8.06
C GLY A 56 -6.15 12.18 -8.55
N LEU A 57 -7.30 12.46 -7.92
CA LEU A 57 -8.62 11.90 -8.27
C LEU A 57 -9.27 12.53 -9.51
N LYS A 58 -8.74 13.66 -10.02
CA LYS A 58 -9.28 14.33 -11.23
C LYS A 58 -8.53 13.95 -12.51
N ALA A 59 -7.58 13.02 -12.43
CA ALA A 59 -6.94 12.53 -13.63
C ALA A 59 -7.98 11.83 -14.53
N PRO A 60 -8.07 12.19 -15.82
CA PRO A 60 -8.96 11.50 -16.74
C PRO A 60 -8.60 10.01 -16.77
N ALA A 61 -9.63 9.15 -16.66
CA ALA A 61 -9.50 7.69 -16.60
C ALA A 61 -8.74 7.13 -15.36
N TYR A 62 -8.78 7.83 -14.23
CA TYR A 62 -8.20 7.40 -12.95
C TYR A 62 -8.54 5.95 -12.57
N ASP A 63 -9.82 5.57 -12.64
CA ASP A 63 -10.26 4.22 -12.26
C ASP A 63 -9.68 3.13 -13.17
N ALA A 64 -9.55 3.41 -14.47
CA ALA A 64 -8.94 2.47 -15.41
C ALA A 64 -7.44 2.31 -15.15
N LEU A 65 -6.73 3.42 -14.86
CA LEU A 65 -5.32 3.40 -14.54
C LEU A 65 -5.05 2.69 -13.21
N LYS A 66 -5.85 2.98 -12.18
CA LYS A 66 -5.83 2.28 -10.90
C LYS A 66 -6.04 0.79 -11.11
N TRP A 67 -7.06 0.39 -11.88
CA TRP A 67 -7.32 -1.01 -12.17
C TRP A 67 -6.14 -1.71 -12.87
N VAL A 68 -5.51 -1.07 -13.86
CA VAL A 68 -4.33 -1.61 -14.56
C VAL A 68 -3.15 -1.81 -13.60
N ILE A 69 -2.84 -0.80 -12.78
CA ILE A 69 -1.73 -0.86 -11.82
C ILE A 69 -1.98 -1.96 -10.79
N GLN A 70 -3.18 -1.99 -10.19
CA GLN A 70 -3.53 -2.97 -9.17
C GLN A 70 -3.48 -4.41 -9.73
N THR A 71 -3.94 -4.60 -10.97
CA THR A 71 -3.91 -5.92 -11.64
C THR A 71 -2.49 -6.33 -11.99
N GLY A 72 -1.65 -5.38 -12.43
CA GLY A 72 -0.23 -5.60 -12.70
C GLY A 72 0.56 -6.01 -11.46
N CYS A 73 0.40 -5.29 -10.35
CA CYS A 73 1.05 -5.60 -9.08
C CYS A 73 0.61 -6.97 -8.54
N LYS A 74 -0.69 -7.29 -8.58
CA LYS A 74 -1.19 -8.62 -8.19
C LYS A 74 -0.61 -9.73 -9.07
N GLY A 75 -0.46 -9.49 -10.37
CA GLY A 75 0.19 -10.43 -11.29
C GLY A 75 1.65 -10.67 -10.94
N ALA A 76 2.41 -9.60 -10.68
CA ALA A 76 3.82 -9.69 -10.30
C ALA A 76 4.03 -10.45 -9.00
N ILE A 77 3.21 -10.18 -7.97
CA ILE A 77 3.25 -10.90 -6.68
C ILE A 77 3.00 -12.40 -6.90
N LYS A 78 1.97 -12.76 -7.68
CA LYS A 78 1.64 -14.16 -7.99
C LYS A 78 2.74 -14.91 -8.73
N ILE A 79 3.50 -14.20 -9.56
CA ILE A 79 4.65 -14.77 -10.26
C ILE A 79 5.80 -14.98 -9.28
N ALA A 80 6.05 -14.02 -8.39
CA ALA A 80 7.11 -14.12 -7.38
C ALA A 80 6.85 -15.23 -6.35
N GLU A 81 5.60 -15.45 -5.93
CA GLU A 81 5.23 -16.56 -5.02
C GLU A 81 5.39 -17.95 -5.64
N LYS A 82 5.50 -18.03 -6.97
CA LYS A 82 5.66 -19.29 -7.71
C LYS A 82 7.11 -19.69 -7.97
N ILE A 83 8.07 -18.82 -7.65
CA ILE A 83 9.51 -19.05 -7.81
C ILE A 83 10.10 -19.55 -6.49
#